data_AF-A0A9W8B2M3-F1
#
_entry.id   AF-A0A9W8B2M3-F1
#
_cell.length_a   1.000
_cell.length_b   1.000
_cell.length_c   1.000
_cell.angle_alpha   90.00
_cell.angle_beta   90.00
_cell.angle_gamma   90.00
#
_symmetry.space_group_name_H-M   'P 1'
#
loop_
_entity.id
_entity.type
_entity.pdbx_description
1 polymer ?
#
loop_
_entity_poly.entity_id
_entity_poly.type
_entity_poly.pdbx_seq_one_letter_code
_entity_poly.pdbx_strand_id
1 'polypeptide(L)'
;MLRPLDSPWADRLGSATKTAINVVVIATGLVILGGVPYLLFSDLVGSEGHMKWFSDALQRVRHSPDAIQLVGTPIKGYGDPSSSRMARNRPIAHNMMVDRHGVEHMLIRFYIEGPKNSGTVKVDLCKAPNGQWQYQYLLVEVPGQGLPSWKVVIDTQSPPPPPAWKETLTDVGTYLHTLGVASWETTRAHTAQGWTIVQEWLESRHK
;
A
#
# COMPACT_ATOMS: atom_id res chain seq x y z
N MET A 1 -27.34 -4.39 -83.04
CA MET A 1 -27.14 -5.15 -81.79
C MET A 1 -25.66 -5.51 -81.69
N LEU A 2 -24.88 -4.76 -80.92
CA LEU A 2 -23.47 -5.08 -80.63
C LEU A 2 -23.42 -5.65 -79.21
N ARG A 3 -22.91 -6.88 -79.07
CA ARG A 3 -22.75 -7.56 -77.79
C ARG A 3 -21.55 -6.95 -77.06
N PRO A 4 -21.66 -6.54 -75.78
CA PRO A 4 -20.50 -6.04 -75.05
C PRO A 4 -19.44 -7.14 -74.95
N LEU A 5 -18.18 -6.76 -75.13
CA LEU A 5 -17.02 -7.66 -75.02
C LEU A 5 -16.91 -8.13 -73.56
N ASP A 6 -17.28 -9.37 -73.31
CA ASP A 6 -17.11 -10.07 -72.03
C ASP A 6 -15.65 -10.49 -71.89
N SER A 7 -14.79 -9.53 -71.52
CA SER A 7 -13.36 -9.80 -71.45
C SER A 7 -12.99 -10.49 -70.11
N PRO A 8 -12.53 -11.75 -70.12
CA PRO A 8 -12.32 -12.55 -68.90
C PRO A 8 -11.20 -12.01 -67.99
N TRP A 9 -10.36 -11.10 -68.49
CA TRP A 9 -9.32 -10.44 -67.70
C TRP A 9 -9.88 -9.30 -66.83
N ALA A 10 -10.95 -8.63 -67.25
CA ALA A 10 -11.60 -7.56 -66.49
C ALA A 10 -12.33 -8.11 -65.27
N ASP A 11 -13.02 -9.25 -65.42
CA ASP A 11 -13.67 -9.95 -64.30
C ASP A 11 -12.66 -10.47 -63.27
N ARG A 12 -11.49 -10.93 -63.74
CA ARG A 12 -10.38 -11.36 -62.87
C ARG A 12 -9.75 -10.19 -62.11
N LEU A 13 -9.58 -9.03 -62.73
CA LEU A 13 -9.11 -7.81 -62.05
C LEU A 13 -10.13 -7.30 -61.02
N GLY A 14 -11.42 -7.28 -61.39
CA GLY A 14 -12.49 -6.85 -60.49
C GLY A 14 -12.62 -7.76 -59.27
N SER A 15 -12.52 -9.08 -59.45
CA SER A 15 -12.53 -10.05 -58.35
C SER A 15 -11.25 -10.00 -57.50
N ALA A 16 -10.07 -9.86 -58.11
CA ALA A 16 -8.82 -9.67 -57.36
C ALA A 16 -8.84 -8.41 -56.50
N THR A 17 -9.41 -7.31 -57.01
CA THR A 17 -9.55 -6.05 -56.27
C THR A 17 -10.51 -6.20 -55.09
N LYS A 18 -11.66 -6.87 -55.28
CA LYS A 18 -12.64 -7.14 -54.20
C LYS A 18 -12.04 -8.02 -53.10
N THR A 19 -11.30 -9.06 -53.47
CA THR A 19 -10.61 -9.93 -52.50
C THR A 19 -9.54 -9.16 -51.74
N ALA A 20 -8.74 -8.34 -52.43
CA ALA A 20 -7.72 -7.51 -51.79
C ALA A 20 -8.34 -6.54 -50.77
N ILE A 21 -9.44 -5.87 -51.11
CA ILE A 21 -10.15 -4.97 -50.19
C ILE A 21 -10.68 -5.76 -48.97
N ASN A 22 -11.29 -6.92 -49.18
CA ASN A 22 -11.80 -7.73 -48.07
C ASN A 22 -10.68 -8.18 -47.13
N VAL A 23 -9.53 -8.59 -47.65
CA VAL A 23 -8.36 -8.98 -46.84
C VAL A 23 -7.85 -7.78 -46.04
N VAL A 24 -7.76 -6.59 -46.63
CA VAL A 24 -7.35 -5.37 -45.92
C VAL A 24 -8.31 -5.02 -44.79
N VAL A 25 -9.62 -5.11 -45.04
CA VAL A 25 -10.65 -4.85 -44.02
C VAL A 25 -10.55 -5.85 -42.86
N ILE A 26 -10.41 -7.15 -43.17
CA ILE A 26 -10.26 -8.20 -42.15
C ILE A 26 -8.97 -7.99 -41.34
N ALA A 27 -7.84 -7.73 -42.01
CA ALA A 27 -6.56 -7.49 -41.34
C ALA A 27 -6.62 -6.28 -40.41
N THR A 28 -7.25 -5.18 -40.87
CA THR A 28 -7.44 -3.97 -40.05
C THR A 28 -8.32 -4.26 -38.84
N GLY A 29 -9.41 -5.01 -39.04
CA GLY A 29 -10.28 -5.45 -37.95
C GLY A 29 -9.53 -6.27 -36.89
N LEU A 30 -8.68 -7.21 -37.32
CA LEU A 30 -7.87 -8.02 -36.40
C LEU A 30 -6.84 -7.19 -35.63
N VAL A 31 -6.21 -6.20 -36.27
CA VAL A 31 -5.26 -5.30 -35.60
C VAL A 31 -5.97 -4.47 -34.53
N ILE A 32 -7.14 -3.92 -34.82
CA ILE A 32 -7.91 -3.13 -33.84
C ILE A 32 -8.42 -4.04 -32.71
N LEU A 33 -8.99 -5.20 -33.07
CA LEU A 33 -9.58 -6.15 -32.13
C LEU A 33 -8.52 -6.79 -31.22
N GLY A 34 -7.28 -6.98 -31.69
CA GLY A 34 -6.19 -7.48 -30.86
C GLY A 34 -5.46 -6.37 -30.11
N GLY A 35 -5.11 -5.28 -30.81
CA GLY A 35 -4.24 -4.23 -30.30
C GLY A 35 -4.89 -3.37 -29.21
N VAL A 36 -6.12 -2.88 -29.44
CA VAL A 36 -6.77 -1.99 -28.46
C VAL A 36 -7.06 -2.72 -27.15
N PRO A 37 -7.66 -3.93 -27.15
CA PRO A 37 -7.81 -4.68 -25.92
C PRO A 37 -6.48 -5.02 -25.29
N TYR A 38 -5.45 -5.41 -26.05
CA TYR A 38 -4.14 -5.71 -25.49
C TYR A 38 -3.55 -4.54 -24.69
N LEU A 39 -3.58 -3.32 -25.23
CA LEU A 39 -3.10 -2.13 -24.54
C LEU A 39 -3.90 -1.88 -23.25
N LEU A 40 -5.23 -1.91 -23.33
CA LEU A 40 -6.11 -1.70 -22.18
C LEU A 40 -5.95 -2.79 -21.10
N PHE A 41 -5.83 -4.06 -21.50
CA PHE A 41 -5.63 -5.16 -20.56
C PHE A 41 -4.22 -5.16 -19.97
N SER A 42 -3.20 -4.74 -20.71
CA SER A 42 -1.83 -4.67 -20.19
C SER A 42 -1.70 -3.64 -19.07
N ASP A 43 -2.39 -2.50 -19.16
CA ASP A 43 -2.44 -1.51 -18.09
C ASP A 43 -3.24 -2.01 -16.87
N LEU A 44 -4.32 -2.75 -17.10
CA LEU A 44 -5.15 -3.32 -16.03
C LEU A 44 -4.47 -4.49 -15.30
N VAL A 45 -3.67 -5.29 -16.00
CA VAL A 45 -2.89 -6.41 -15.43
C VAL A 45 -1.60 -5.91 -14.75
N GLY A 46 -1.22 -4.65 -14.97
CA GLY A 46 -0.26 -3.90 -14.13
C GLY A 46 -0.77 -3.62 -12.71
N SER A 47 -1.66 -4.46 -12.17
CA SER A 47 -2.16 -4.36 -10.80
C SER A 47 -1.07 -4.76 -9.80
N GLU A 48 -0.06 -3.90 -9.64
CA GLU A 48 0.56 -3.57 -8.36
C GLU A 48 -0.46 -2.87 -7.44
N GLY A 49 -1.70 -3.36 -7.44
CA GLY A 49 -2.85 -2.67 -6.88
C GLY A 49 -2.82 -2.75 -5.36
N HIS A 50 -3.01 -1.60 -4.71
CA HIS A 50 -3.24 -1.46 -3.26
C HIS A 50 -4.21 -2.52 -2.69
N MET A 51 -5.18 -2.98 -3.48
CA MET A 51 -6.14 -4.01 -3.08
C MET A 51 -5.51 -5.40 -2.85
N LYS A 52 -4.53 -5.79 -3.67
CA LYS A 52 -3.79 -7.05 -3.49
C LYS A 52 -3.05 -7.03 -2.16
N TRP A 53 -2.33 -5.94 -1.92
CA TRP A 53 -1.55 -5.74 -0.69
C TRP A 53 -2.43 -5.58 0.55
N PHE A 54 -3.59 -4.94 0.42
CA PHE A 54 -4.59 -4.91 1.49
C PHE A 54 -5.07 -6.32 1.86
N SER A 55 -5.43 -7.14 0.88
CA SER A 55 -5.90 -8.51 1.13
C SER A 55 -4.81 -9.36 1.78
N ASP A 56 -3.57 -9.25 1.31
CA ASP A 56 -2.41 -9.95 1.88
C ASP A 56 -2.14 -9.49 3.32
N ALA A 57 -2.11 -8.18 3.58
CA ALA A 57 -1.93 -7.62 4.92
C ALA A 57 -3.04 -8.06 5.89
N LEU A 58 -4.30 -8.05 5.44
CA LEU A 58 -5.43 -8.52 6.24
C LEU A 58 -5.32 -10.02 6.55
N GLN A 59 -4.86 -10.82 5.59
CA GLN A 59 -4.62 -12.24 5.81
C GLN A 59 -3.50 -12.45 6.82
N ARG A 60 -2.39 -11.72 6.73
CA ARG A 60 -1.30 -11.77 7.73
C ARG A 60 -1.79 -11.42 9.13
N VAL A 61 -2.60 -10.37 9.27
CA VAL A 61 -3.22 -10.00 10.55
C VAL A 61 -4.12 -11.11 11.09
N ARG A 62 -4.88 -11.79 10.23
CA ARG A 62 -5.73 -12.93 10.64
C ARG A 62 -4.97 -14.15 11.13
N HIS A 63 -3.72 -14.33 10.72
CA HIS A 63 -2.88 -15.46 11.14
C HIS A 63 -1.92 -15.11 12.28
N SER A 64 -1.81 -13.83 12.64
CA SER A 64 -0.94 -13.39 13.75
C SER A 64 -1.58 -13.71 15.10
N PRO A 65 -0.90 -14.47 16.00
CA PRO A 65 -1.44 -14.82 17.31
C PRO A 65 -1.69 -13.60 18.19
N ASP A 66 -0.84 -12.57 18.10
CA ASP A 66 -0.96 -11.33 18.86
C ASP A 66 -2.22 -10.55 18.47
N ALA A 67 -2.47 -10.43 17.16
CA ALA A 67 -3.67 -9.76 16.65
C ALA A 67 -4.95 -10.54 17.03
N ILE A 68 -4.91 -11.87 16.96
CA ILE A 68 -6.01 -12.74 17.39
C ILE A 68 -6.29 -12.55 18.89
N GLN A 69 -5.25 -12.46 19.72
CA GLN A 69 -5.41 -12.31 21.17
C GLN A 69 -6.10 -10.98 21.52
N LEU A 70 -5.70 -9.89 20.87
CA LEU A 70 -6.19 -8.53 21.11
C LEU A 70 -7.58 -8.27 20.52
N VAL A 71 -7.82 -8.66 19.28
CA VAL A 71 -9.03 -8.29 18.50
C VAL A 71 -10.10 -9.39 18.54
N GLY A 72 -9.67 -10.65 18.64
CA GLY A 72 -10.55 -11.83 18.63
C GLY A 72 -10.96 -12.28 17.23
N THR A 73 -11.30 -13.56 17.09
CA THR A 73 -11.77 -14.16 15.83
C THR A 73 -13.29 -14.25 15.78
N PRO A 74 -13.94 -13.99 14.63
CA PRO A 74 -13.37 -13.65 13.32
C PRO A 74 -12.97 -12.17 13.18
N ILE A 75 -11.87 -11.89 12.46
CA ILE A 75 -11.38 -10.53 12.18
C ILE A 75 -11.90 -10.05 10.81
N LYS A 76 -12.66 -8.96 10.82
CA LYS A 76 -13.12 -8.25 9.62
C LYS A 76 -12.22 -7.05 9.35
N GLY A 77 -12.00 -6.71 8.08
CA GLY A 77 -11.22 -5.54 7.66
C GLY A 77 -12.05 -4.63 6.75
N TYR A 78 -11.96 -3.31 6.93
CA TYR A 78 -12.66 -2.31 6.13
C TYR A 78 -11.85 -1.02 5.94
N GLY A 79 -12.20 -0.24 4.91
CA GLY A 79 -11.62 1.08 4.64
C GLY A 79 -12.05 2.16 5.66
N ASP A 80 -11.75 3.43 5.36
CA ASP A 80 -11.97 4.53 6.31
C ASP A 80 -13.42 4.60 6.82
N PRO A 81 -13.63 4.86 8.13
CA PRO A 81 -14.96 5.05 8.68
C PRO A 81 -15.58 6.32 8.09
N SER A 82 -16.64 6.17 7.32
CA SER A 82 -17.45 7.29 6.88
C SER A 82 -18.40 7.73 7.99
N SER A 83 -18.53 9.04 8.22
CA SER A 83 -19.52 9.64 9.14
C SER A 83 -20.96 9.41 8.68
N SER A 84 -21.17 9.08 7.40
CA SER A 84 -22.49 8.77 6.85
C SER A 84 -22.84 7.29 7.08
N ARG A 85 -23.86 7.03 7.89
CA ARG A 85 -24.43 5.67 8.06
C ARG A 85 -24.91 5.04 6.75
N MET A 86 -25.20 5.86 5.72
CA MET A 86 -25.68 5.40 4.41
C MET A 86 -24.54 4.97 3.48
N ALA A 87 -23.30 5.36 3.76
CA ALA A 87 -22.15 5.01 2.93
C ALA A 87 -21.72 3.56 3.19
N ARG A 88 -22.19 2.65 2.35
CA ARG A 88 -21.80 1.22 2.39
C ARG A 88 -20.47 0.93 1.70
N ASN A 89 -20.01 1.83 0.82
CA ASN A 89 -18.70 1.71 0.19
C ASN A 89 -17.65 2.48 1.01
N ARG A 90 -16.71 1.75 1.64
CA ARG A 90 -15.57 2.32 2.35
C ARG A 90 -14.31 2.09 1.52
N PRO A 91 -13.86 3.07 0.72
CA PRO A 91 -12.61 2.91 -0.02
C PRO A 91 -11.44 2.74 0.96
N ILE A 92 -10.45 1.95 0.55
CA ILE A 92 -9.24 1.73 1.34
C ILE A 92 -8.32 2.92 1.11
N ALA A 93 -7.95 3.60 2.19
CA ALA A 93 -6.99 4.70 2.13
C ALA A 93 -5.61 4.16 1.78
N HIS A 94 -5.08 4.64 0.66
CA HIS A 94 -3.72 4.36 0.24
C HIS A 94 -3.06 5.65 -0.24
N ASN A 95 -1.75 5.76 -0.05
CA ASN A 95 -0.96 6.89 -0.52
C ASN A 95 0.37 6.39 -1.08
N MET A 96 0.80 6.94 -2.21
CA MET A 96 2.12 6.68 -2.78
C MET A 96 3.01 7.88 -2.47
N MET A 97 4.15 7.62 -1.84
CA MET A 97 5.14 8.64 -1.50
C MET A 97 6.52 8.20 -1.97
N VAL A 98 7.40 9.15 -2.27
CA VAL A 98 8.80 8.86 -2.59
C VAL A 98 9.65 9.42 -1.45
N ASP A 99 10.48 8.58 -0.86
CA ASP A 99 11.39 8.99 0.20
C ASP A 99 12.53 9.86 -0.36
N ARG A 100 13.25 10.57 0.51
CA ARG A 100 14.44 11.37 0.18
C ARG A 100 15.53 10.58 -0.54
N HIS A 101 15.56 9.26 -0.34
CA HIS A 101 16.48 8.35 -1.00
C HIS A 101 16.00 7.87 -2.39
N GLY A 102 14.86 8.37 -2.86
CA GLY A 102 14.27 8.01 -4.16
C GLY A 102 13.53 6.67 -4.16
N VAL A 103 13.24 6.10 -2.98
CA VAL A 103 12.50 4.84 -2.85
C VAL A 103 11.00 5.13 -2.87
N GLU A 104 10.25 4.40 -3.70
CA GLU A 104 8.78 4.48 -3.71
C GLU A 104 8.19 3.70 -2.53
N HIS A 105 7.28 4.34 -1.81
CA HIS A 105 6.54 3.78 -0.69
C HIS A 105 5.04 3.79 -1.00
N MET A 106 4.37 2.70 -0.65
CA MET A 106 2.91 2.58 -0.66
C MET A 106 2.42 2.43 0.78
N LEU A 107 1.83 3.50 1.30
CA LEU A 107 1.19 3.53 2.59
C LEU A 107 -0.25 3.05 2.46
N ILE A 108 -0.66 2.08 3.26
CA ILE A 108 -2.05 1.61 3.31
C ILE A 108 -2.54 1.72 4.75
N ARG A 109 -3.74 2.29 4.91
CA ARG A 109 -4.43 2.33 6.20
C ARG A 109 -5.80 1.70 6.07
N PHE A 110 -6.09 0.79 6.98
CA PHE A 110 -7.42 0.18 7.09
C PHE A 110 -7.75 -0.12 8.54
N TYR A 111 -8.99 -0.48 8.80
CA TYR A 111 -9.50 -0.76 10.13
C TYR A 111 -9.90 -2.21 10.22
N ILE A 112 -9.71 -2.77 11.40
CA ILE A 112 -10.09 -4.14 11.72
C ILE A 112 -11.06 -4.15 12.89
N GLU A 113 -11.95 -5.14 12.88
CA GLU A 113 -12.95 -5.32 13.91
C GLU A 113 -13.11 -6.80 14.21
N GLY A 114 -13.11 -7.13 15.49
CA GLY A 114 -13.43 -8.45 15.99
C GLY A 114 -14.28 -8.38 17.26
N PRO A 115 -14.61 -9.53 17.86
CA PRO A 115 -15.52 -9.60 19.00
C PRO A 115 -14.99 -8.92 20.27
N LYS A 116 -13.67 -8.80 20.43
CA LYS A 116 -13.06 -8.22 21.64
C LYS A 116 -12.81 -6.73 21.50
N ASN A 117 -12.25 -6.31 20.37
CA ASN A 117 -11.89 -4.92 20.14
C ASN A 117 -11.89 -4.59 18.64
N SER A 118 -11.76 -3.30 18.34
CA SER A 118 -11.47 -2.79 17.00
C SER A 118 -10.04 -2.25 16.97
N GLY A 119 -9.46 -2.07 15.79
CA GLY A 119 -8.10 -1.57 15.63
C GLY A 119 -7.87 -0.90 14.29
N THR A 120 -6.75 -0.18 14.18
CA THR A 120 -6.27 0.40 12.93
C THR A 120 -5.00 -0.32 12.50
N VAL A 121 -4.95 -0.76 11.25
CA VAL A 121 -3.76 -1.34 10.64
C VAL A 121 -3.11 -0.30 9.74
N LYS A 122 -1.80 -0.12 9.92
CA LYS A 122 -0.95 0.74 9.10
C LYS A 122 0.09 -0.15 8.43
N VAL A 123 0.15 -0.05 7.12
CA VAL A 123 1.10 -0.78 6.28
C VAL A 123 1.96 0.23 5.55
N ASP A 124 3.25 -0.03 5.51
CA ASP A 124 4.18 0.64 4.60
C ASP A 124 4.89 -0.42 3.78
N LEU A 125 4.81 -0.26 2.47
CA LEU A 125 5.46 -1.12 1.49
C LEU A 125 6.50 -0.29 0.77
N CYS A 126 7.73 -0.76 0.69
CA CYS A 126 8.78 -0.13 -0.11
C CYS A 126 8.99 -0.90 -1.41
N LYS A 127 9.24 -0.19 -2.50
CA LYS A 127 9.59 -0.79 -3.79
C LYS A 127 11.10 -1.05 -3.81
N ALA A 128 11.47 -2.32 -3.81
CA ALA A 128 12.86 -2.71 -3.89
C ALA A 128 13.45 -2.39 -5.27
N PRO A 129 14.80 -2.32 -5.41
CA PRO A 129 15.46 -2.01 -6.68
C PRO A 129 15.12 -2.99 -7.82
N ASN A 130 14.70 -4.21 -7.48
CA ASN A 130 14.23 -5.23 -8.43
C ASN A 130 12.78 -4.98 -8.94
N GLY A 131 12.15 -3.87 -8.53
CA GLY A 131 10.78 -3.49 -8.87
C GLY A 131 9.71 -4.17 -8.01
N GLN A 132 10.07 -5.05 -7.06
CA GLN A 132 9.10 -5.75 -6.22
C GLN A 132 8.77 -4.96 -4.95
N TRP A 133 7.48 -4.91 -4.60
CA TRP A 133 7.03 -4.36 -3.33
C TRP A 133 7.35 -5.32 -2.17
N GLN A 134 7.84 -4.76 -1.06
CA GLN A 134 8.19 -5.47 0.16
C GLN A 134 7.63 -4.75 1.37
N TYR A 135 7.29 -5.49 2.43
CA TYR A 135 6.84 -4.89 3.69
C TYR A 135 8.00 -4.20 4.40
N GLN A 136 7.88 -2.89 4.54
CA GLN A 136 8.74 -2.12 5.44
C GLN A 136 8.27 -2.32 6.88
N TYR A 137 6.98 -2.12 7.12
CA TYR A 137 6.30 -2.46 8.38
C TYR A 137 4.82 -2.80 8.19
N LEU A 138 4.31 -3.68 9.05
CA LEU A 138 2.89 -3.95 9.25
C LEU A 138 2.54 -3.79 10.73
N LEU A 139 1.83 -2.70 11.06
CA LEU A 139 1.52 -2.30 12.42
C LEU A 139 0.02 -2.41 12.68
N VAL A 140 -0.37 -3.07 13.78
CA VAL A 140 -1.73 -3.11 14.29
C VAL A 140 -1.82 -2.28 15.57
N GLU A 141 -2.61 -1.22 15.55
CA GLU A 141 -2.88 -0.35 16.69
C GLU A 141 -4.29 -0.63 17.24
N VAL A 142 -4.37 -1.10 18.49
CA VAL A 142 -5.64 -1.35 19.18
C VAL A 142 -5.80 -0.30 20.29
N PRO A 143 -6.86 0.53 20.28
CA PRO A 143 -7.09 1.52 21.31
C PRO A 143 -7.33 0.87 22.68
N GLY A 144 -6.63 1.39 23.68
CA GLY A 144 -6.83 1.05 25.09
C GLY A 144 -7.97 1.83 25.72
N GLN A 145 -8.70 1.20 26.64
CA GLN A 145 -9.74 1.83 27.45
C GLN A 145 -9.12 2.77 28.51
N GLY A 146 -8.46 3.85 28.06
CA GLY A 146 -7.95 4.94 28.92
C GLY A 146 -6.43 5.08 29.06
N LEU A 147 -5.61 4.28 28.35
CA LEU A 147 -4.13 4.25 28.40
C LEU A 147 -3.53 3.88 27.03
N PRO A 148 -2.19 4.01 26.78
CA PRO A 148 -1.61 4.00 25.43
C PRO A 148 -2.02 2.78 24.59
N SER A 149 -2.28 3.02 23.30
CA SER A 149 -2.72 2.00 22.34
C SER A 149 -1.71 0.86 22.25
N TRP A 150 -2.22 -0.38 22.26
CA TRP A 150 -1.39 -1.57 22.04
C TRP A 150 -0.96 -1.62 20.58
N LYS A 151 0.32 -1.90 20.36
CA LYS A 151 0.96 -1.92 19.05
C LYS A 151 1.59 -3.28 18.81
N VAL A 152 1.14 -3.97 17.77
CA VAL A 152 1.70 -5.24 17.33
C VAL A 152 2.37 -5.03 15.99
N VAL A 153 3.62 -5.48 15.87
CA VAL A 153 4.40 -5.43 14.65
C VAL A 153 4.49 -6.85 14.10
N ILE A 154 3.89 -7.08 12.93
CA ILE A 154 3.75 -8.43 12.37
C ILE A 154 4.89 -8.77 11.41
N ASP A 155 5.36 -7.79 10.65
CA ASP A 155 6.41 -7.98 9.67
C ASP A 155 7.14 -6.66 9.49
N THR A 156 8.34 -6.54 10.05
CA THR A 156 9.15 -5.31 10.02
C THR A 156 10.58 -5.71 9.70
N GLN A 157 11.11 -5.16 8.60
CA GLN A 157 12.55 -5.22 8.30
C GLN A 157 13.29 -4.04 8.95
N SER A 158 12.54 -3.05 9.46
CA SER A 158 13.07 -1.94 10.26
C SER A 158 12.01 -1.52 11.29
N PRO A 159 12.40 -1.02 12.47
CA PRO A 159 11.44 -0.62 13.50
C PRO A 159 10.51 0.48 12.98
N PRO A 160 9.21 0.44 13.31
CA PRO A 160 8.28 1.48 12.90
C PRO A 160 8.73 2.83 13.46
N PRO A 161 8.53 3.94 12.72
CA PRO A 161 8.87 5.26 13.21
C PRO A 161 8.17 5.52 14.55
N PRO A 162 8.80 6.29 15.46
CA PRO A 162 8.19 6.67 16.71
C PRO A 162 6.79 7.26 16.46
N PRO A 163 5.76 6.99 17.30
CA PRO A 163 4.49 7.69 17.16
C PRO A 163 4.71 9.21 17.14
N ALA A 164 3.88 9.97 16.42
CA ALA A 164 4.04 11.42 16.26
C ALA A 164 4.22 12.18 17.60
N TRP A 165 3.71 11.66 18.73
CA TRP A 165 3.97 12.26 20.05
C TRP A 165 5.41 12.09 20.56
N LYS A 166 6.14 11.08 20.06
CA LYS A 166 7.58 10.95 20.24
C LYS A 166 8.37 11.85 19.28
N GLU A 167 7.80 12.25 18.14
CA GLU A 167 8.36 13.33 17.31
C GLU A 167 8.18 14.70 17.97
N THR A 168 7.10 14.93 18.73
CA THR A 168 6.96 16.12 19.60
C THR A 168 7.93 16.14 20.79
N LEU A 169 8.63 15.03 21.09
CA LEU A 169 9.71 14.99 22.09
C LEU A 169 11.07 15.40 21.51
N THR A 170 11.12 15.95 20.29
CA THR A 170 12.34 16.59 19.76
C THR A 170 12.76 17.80 20.60
N ASP A 171 11.96 18.22 21.57
CA ASP A 171 12.40 19.08 22.67
C ASP A 171 12.55 18.31 23.99
N VAL A 172 13.61 17.50 24.05
CA VAL A 172 14.08 16.84 25.27
C VAL A 172 14.29 17.85 26.40
N GLY A 173 14.64 19.10 26.07
CA GLY A 173 14.82 20.20 27.01
C GLY A 173 13.53 20.56 27.76
N THR A 174 12.40 20.63 27.05
CA THR A 174 11.10 20.93 27.67
C THR A 174 10.60 19.80 28.57
N TYR A 175 10.84 18.53 28.21
CA TYR A 175 10.49 17.40 29.08
C TYR A 175 11.36 17.33 30.35
N LEU A 176 12.67 17.56 30.23
CA LEU A 176 13.58 17.58 31.37
C LEU A 176 13.33 18.78 32.31
N HIS A 177 12.89 19.92 31.77
CA HIS A 177 12.47 21.07 32.57
C HIS A 177 11.21 20.77 33.40
N THR A 178 10.26 20.01 32.86
CA THR A 178 9.07 19.57 33.62
C THR A 178 9.38 18.54 34.72
N LEU A 179 10.52 17.86 34.61
CA LEU A 179 11.02 16.92 35.62
C LEU A 179 12.02 17.56 36.60
N GLY A 180 12.30 18.86 36.48
CA GLY A 180 13.16 19.61 37.40
C GLY A 180 14.67 19.36 37.23
N VAL A 181 15.10 18.88 36.06
CA VAL A 181 16.51 18.58 35.76
C VAL A 181 17.25 19.86 35.32
N ALA A 182 18.46 20.09 35.85
CA ALA A 182 19.20 21.34 35.65
C ALA A 182 19.75 21.48 34.21
N SER A 183 19.68 22.70 33.65
CA SER A 183 19.98 22.99 32.23
C SER A 183 21.41 22.74 31.76
N TRP A 184 22.38 22.54 32.67
CA TRP A 184 23.76 22.20 32.29
C TRP A 184 23.95 20.69 32.09
N GLU A 185 23.03 19.85 32.60
CA GLU A 185 22.99 18.41 32.34
C GLU A 185 22.35 18.09 30.97
N THR A 186 21.48 18.97 30.48
CA THR A 186 20.81 18.82 29.17
C THR A 186 21.78 19.02 28.00
N THR A 187 22.84 19.80 28.18
CA THR A 187 23.85 20.07 27.12
C THR A 187 24.64 18.82 26.74
N ARG A 188 24.80 17.85 27.66
CA ARG A 188 25.43 16.55 27.35
C ARG A 188 24.53 15.62 26.52
N ALA A 189 23.21 15.78 26.59
CA ALA A 189 22.25 14.97 25.83
C ALA A 189 22.17 15.39 24.34
N HIS A 190 22.55 16.63 24.01
CA HIS A 190 22.47 17.14 22.63
C HIS A 190 23.62 16.67 21.72
N THR A 191 24.75 16.22 22.25
CA THR A 191 25.95 15.89 21.45
C THR A 191 26.27 14.40 21.39
N ALA A 192 25.64 13.57 22.23
CA ALA A 192 25.93 12.14 22.29
C ALA A 192 24.64 11.31 22.24
N GLN A 193 24.49 10.59 21.13
CA GLN A 193 24.08 9.18 21.19
C GLN A 193 22.81 8.87 22.02
N GLY A 194 21.66 9.43 21.63
CA GLY A 194 20.37 9.12 22.25
C GLY A 194 19.96 7.64 22.19
N TRP A 195 20.67 6.78 21.44
CA TRP A 195 20.42 5.34 21.40
C TRP A 195 21.17 4.55 22.47
N THR A 196 22.40 4.94 22.85
CA THR A 196 23.20 4.17 23.82
C THR A 196 22.71 4.38 25.25
N ILE A 197 22.35 5.61 25.62
CA ILE A 197 21.79 5.93 26.95
C ILE A 197 20.43 5.24 27.16
N VAL A 198 19.64 5.09 26.08
CA VAL A 198 18.36 4.37 26.12
C VAL A 198 18.56 2.86 26.26
N GLN A 199 19.62 2.28 25.67
CA GLN A 199 19.97 0.87 25.90
C GLN A 199 20.47 0.62 27.33
N GLU A 200 21.31 1.50 27.86
CA GLU A 200 21.87 1.37 29.21
C GLU A 200 20.77 1.43 30.29
N TRP A 201 19.75 2.28 30.09
CA TRP A 201 18.57 2.35 30.94
C TRP A 201 17.63 1.13 30.83
N LEU A 202 17.52 0.53 29.63
CA LEU A 202 16.75 -0.70 29.44
C LEU A 202 17.41 -1.90 30.14
N GLU A 203 18.75 -1.97 30.13
CA GLU A 203 19.50 -3.02 30.80
C GLU A 203 19.50 -2.87 32.33
N SER A 204 19.49 -1.65 32.87
CA SER A 204 19.43 -1.41 34.32
C SER A 204 18.08 -1.71 34.97
N ARG A 205 17.00 -1.82 34.18
CA ARG A 205 15.65 -2.15 34.67
C ARG A 205 15.36 -3.65 34.82
N HIS A 206 16.23 -4.50 34.27
CA HIS A 206 16.10 -5.97 34.32
C HIS A 206 17.08 -6.62 35.33
N LYS A 207 17.64 -5.84 36.26
CA LYS A 207 18.33 -6.32 37.48
C LYS A 207 17.61 -5.85 38.73
#